data_AF-A0A7R9TRM8-F1
#
_entry.id   AF-A0A7R9TRM8-F1
#
_cell.length_a   1.000
_cell.length_b   1.000
_cell.length_c   1.000
_cell.angle_alpha   90.00
_cell.angle_beta   90.00
_cell.angle_gamma   90.00
#
_symmetry.space_group_name_H-M   'P 1'
#
loop_
_entity.id
_entity.type
_entity.pdbx_description
1 polymer ?
#
loop_
_entity_poly.entity_id
_entity_poly.type
_entity_poly.pdbx_seq_one_letter_code
_entity_poly.pdbx_strand_id
1 'polypeptide(L)'
;ARRRGEAALAARMSRAAVAAAPGGGRRVRSLRAPVSPGDVITVPEWLYEEGKLPRWAAPLGARALEVKPGERRKLLESVLYEDEDLILLNKPAGLAVQGGTGVRAHLDGMLHVLAA
;
A
#
# COMPACT_ATOMS: atom_id res chain seq x y z
N ALA A 1 4.73 26.92 -27.94
CA ALA A 1 3.67 26.21 -27.19
C ALA A 1 4.06 24.79 -26.76
N ARG A 2 4.50 23.90 -27.67
CA ARG A 2 4.83 22.48 -27.37
C ARG A 2 5.88 22.27 -26.26
N ARG A 3 6.99 23.01 -26.27
CA ARG A 3 8.09 22.87 -25.29
C ARG A 3 7.69 23.16 -23.83
N ARG A 4 6.71 24.04 -23.59
CA ARG A 4 6.21 24.33 -22.22
C ARG A 4 5.31 23.20 -21.69
N GLY A 5 4.57 22.52 -22.57
CA GLY A 5 3.75 21.37 -22.23
C GLY A 5 4.60 20.13 -21.90
N GLU A 6 5.68 19.89 -22.64
CA GLU A 6 6.62 18.79 -22.38
C GLU A 6 7.38 18.96 -21.07
N ALA A 7 7.86 20.16 -20.75
CA ALA A 7 8.53 20.44 -19.49
C ALA A 7 7.60 20.29 -18.27
N ALA A 8 6.35 20.75 -18.38
CA ALA A 8 5.33 20.57 -17.34
C ALA A 8 4.92 19.11 -17.16
N LEU A 9 4.92 18.32 -18.25
CA LEU A 9 4.66 16.89 -18.22
C LEU A 9 5.82 16.12 -17.59
N ALA A 10 7.08 16.45 -17.94
CA ALA A 10 8.28 15.89 -17.33
C ALA A 10 8.33 16.18 -15.82
N ALA A 11 8.02 17.42 -15.40
CA ALA A 11 7.97 17.81 -14.00
C ALA A 11 6.81 17.14 -13.21
N ARG A 12 5.67 16.83 -13.86
CA ARG A 12 4.59 16.02 -13.27
C ARG A 12 4.94 14.54 -13.20
N MET A 13 5.90 14.06 -13.99
CA MET A 13 6.28 12.65 -14.11
C MET A 13 7.47 12.25 -13.24
N SER A 14 8.30 13.20 -12.80
CA SER A 14 9.31 12.96 -11.74
C SER A 14 8.70 12.47 -10.42
N ARG A 15 7.36 12.52 -10.28
CA ARG A 15 6.62 12.05 -9.11
C ARG A 15 5.71 10.84 -9.37
N ALA A 16 5.56 10.33 -10.60
CA ALA A 16 4.57 9.30 -10.91
C ALA A 16 5.14 8.15 -11.76
N ALA A 17 5.20 6.98 -11.12
CA ALA A 17 5.18 5.58 -11.60
C ALA A 17 5.75 5.22 -12.99
N VAL A 18 6.54 4.13 -12.99
CA VAL A 18 7.00 3.30 -14.12
C VAL A 18 6.21 3.53 -15.41
N ALA A 19 6.93 3.84 -16.49
CA ALA A 19 6.34 4.00 -17.82
C ALA A 19 6.65 2.76 -18.68
N ALA A 20 5.74 2.38 -19.56
CA ALA A 20 5.98 1.34 -20.56
C ALA A 20 5.67 1.87 -21.97
N ALA A 21 6.43 1.41 -22.96
CA ALA A 21 6.21 1.72 -24.37
C ALA A 21 5.99 0.41 -25.13
N PRO A 22 4.73 -0.03 -25.30
CA PRO A 22 4.43 -1.26 -26.02
C PRO A 22 4.53 -1.02 -27.53
N GLY A 23 5.35 -1.82 -28.22
CA GLY A 23 5.47 -2.03 -29.69
C GLY A 23 5.44 -0.86 -30.68
N GLY A 24 5.19 0.39 -30.26
CA GLY A 24 4.84 1.52 -31.11
C GLY A 24 5.21 2.88 -30.52
N GLY A 25 6.13 2.90 -29.54
CA GLY A 25 6.75 4.11 -29.01
C GLY A 25 5.90 5.00 -28.10
N ARG A 26 4.60 4.70 -27.93
CA ARG A 26 3.73 5.48 -27.05
C ARG A 26 3.91 5.07 -25.59
N ARG A 27 4.49 5.96 -24.78
CA ARG A 27 4.66 5.76 -23.33
C ARG A 27 3.32 5.86 -22.58
N VAL A 28 3.04 4.87 -21.72
CA VAL A 28 1.89 4.82 -20.82
C VAL A 28 2.34 4.63 -19.37
N ARG A 29 1.58 5.17 -18.41
CA ARG A 29 1.85 5.03 -16.96
C ARG A 29 1.29 3.75 -16.34
N SER A 30 0.42 3.05 -17.06
CA SER A 30 -0.19 1.78 -16.65
C SER A 30 -0.50 0.99 -17.90
N LEU A 31 -0.02 -0.25 -17.93
CA LEU A 31 -0.35 -1.22 -18.96
C LEU A 31 -1.70 -1.85 -18.61
N ARG A 32 -2.62 -1.88 -19.57
CA ARG A 32 -3.92 -2.55 -19.45
C ARG A 32 -3.85 -4.03 -19.87
N ALA A 33 -2.77 -4.44 -20.52
CA ALA A 33 -2.50 -5.79 -21.00
C ALA A 33 -1.14 -6.27 -20.45
N PRO A 34 -0.89 -7.59 -20.40
CA PRO A 34 0.42 -8.12 -20.02
C PRO A 34 1.54 -7.58 -20.91
N VAL A 35 2.75 -7.54 -20.35
CA VAL A 35 3.97 -7.19 -21.09
C VAL A 35 4.24 -8.25 -22.14
N SER A 36 4.56 -7.83 -23.36
CA SER A 36 4.91 -8.70 -24.48
C SER A 36 6.41 -8.60 -24.81
N PRO A 37 7.01 -9.65 -25.42
CA PRO A 37 8.37 -9.55 -25.94
C PRO A 37 8.52 -8.35 -26.90
N GLY A 38 9.53 -7.51 -26.65
CA GLY A 38 9.77 -6.27 -27.41
C GLY A 38 9.23 -4.99 -26.76
N ASP A 39 8.44 -5.10 -25.69
CA ASP A 39 8.02 -3.94 -24.92
C ASP A 39 9.18 -3.35 -24.10
N VAL A 40 9.28 -2.03 -24.07
CA VAL A 40 10.30 -1.32 -23.28
C VAL A 40 9.66 -0.74 -22.03
N ILE A 41 10.14 -1.16 -20.85
CA ILE A 41 9.73 -0.62 -19.56
C ILE A 41 10.80 0.35 -19.06
N THR A 42 10.40 1.59 -18.81
CA THR A 42 11.25 2.63 -18.23
C THR A 42 10.89 2.81 -16.76
N VAL A 43 11.85 2.49 -15.90
CA VAL A 43 11.74 2.73 -14.45
C VAL A 43 12.38 4.08 -14.13
N PRO A 44 11.76 4.92 -13.27
CA PRO A 44 12.36 6.21 -12.91
C PRO A 44 13.65 6.03 -12.09
N GLU A 45 14.68 6.82 -12.39
CA GLU A 45 15.99 6.77 -11.71
C GLU A 45 15.89 6.96 -10.19
N TRP A 46 14.97 7.83 -9.74
CA TRP A 46 14.76 8.10 -8.31
C TRP A 46 14.32 6.87 -7.51
N LEU A 47 13.82 5.82 -8.17
CA LEU A 47 13.45 4.57 -7.50
C LEU A 47 14.67 3.86 -6.90
N TYR A 48 15.86 4.15 -7.43
CA TYR A 48 17.14 3.55 -7.02
C TYR A 48 18.03 4.52 -6.23
N GLU A 49 17.57 5.76 -6.00
CA GLU A 49 18.32 6.70 -5.18
C GLU A 49 18.28 6.25 -3.70
N GLU A 50 19.46 6.13 -3.09
CA GLU A 50 19.57 5.82 -1.66
C GLU A 50 18.77 6.82 -0.82
N GLY A 51 17.95 6.31 0.10
CA GLY A 51 17.07 7.12 0.95
C GLY A 51 15.73 7.52 0.32
N LYS A 52 15.49 7.26 -0.97
CA LYS A 52 14.15 7.43 -1.60
C LYS A 52 13.43 6.09 -1.72
N LEU A 53 12.79 5.67 -0.63
CA LEU A 53 11.90 4.51 -0.68
C LEU A 53 10.63 4.85 -1.50
N PRO A 54 10.20 4.00 -2.45
CA PRO A 54 8.90 4.17 -3.08
C PRO A 54 7.81 4.15 -2.02
N ARG A 55 6.67 4.79 -2.29
CA ARG A 55 5.56 4.89 -1.33
C ARG A 55 5.09 3.54 -0.74
N TRP A 56 5.26 2.44 -1.48
CA TRP A 56 4.93 1.09 -1.02
C TRP A 56 6.04 0.42 -0.20
N ALA A 57 7.29 0.87 -0.32
CA ALA A 57 8.44 0.41 0.48
C ALA A 57 8.79 1.37 1.62
N ALA A 58 8.17 2.56 1.66
CA ALA A 58 8.13 3.35 2.88
C ALA A 58 7.71 2.39 4.01
N PRO A 59 8.38 2.43 5.18
CA PRO A 59 7.94 1.65 6.31
C PRO A 59 6.44 1.82 6.41
N LEU A 60 5.69 0.71 6.46
CA LEU A 60 4.29 0.75 6.84
C LEU A 60 4.30 1.38 8.22
N GLY A 61 4.26 2.71 8.27
CA GLY A 61 4.14 3.46 9.49
C GLY A 61 2.85 2.93 10.03
N ALA A 62 2.96 2.06 11.04
CA ALA A 62 1.83 1.54 11.76
C ALA A 62 1.21 2.76 12.39
N ARG A 63 0.35 3.45 11.62
CA ARG A 63 -0.57 4.39 12.18
C ARG A 63 -1.55 3.48 12.89
N ALA A 64 -1.14 3.11 14.11
CA ALA A 64 -1.95 2.35 15.03
C ALA A 64 -3.31 3.00 14.97
N LEU A 65 -4.31 2.24 14.52
CA LEU A 65 -5.64 2.77 14.46
C LEU A 65 -5.99 3.21 15.88
N GLU A 66 -6.54 4.41 16.02
CA GLU A 66 -7.07 4.82 17.31
C GLU A 66 -8.23 3.88 17.65
N VAL A 67 -7.97 2.95 18.57
CA VAL A 67 -8.95 1.96 18.98
C VAL A 67 -9.82 2.54 20.07
N LYS A 68 -11.13 2.57 19.85
CA LYS A 68 -12.07 3.01 20.88
C LYS A 68 -11.99 2.06 22.08
N PRO A 69 -12.09 2.56 23.32
CA PRO A 69 -11.99 1.70 24.51
C PRO A 69 -12.95 0.50 24.51
N GLY A 70 -14.17 0.68 24.00
CA GLY A 70 -15.14 -0.41 23.88
C GLY A 70 -14.77 -1.47 22.83
N GLU A 71 -14.05 -1.10 21.77
CA GLU A 71 -13.57 -2.04 20.74
C GLU A 71 -12.33 -2.79 21.22
N ARG A 72 -11.41 -2.12 21.93
CA ARG A 72 -10.29 -2.77 22.62
C ARG A 72 -10.79 -3.86 23.55
N ARG A 73 -11.74 -3.55 24.44
CA ARG A 73 -12.27 -4.53 25.39
C ARG A 73 -12.88 -5.74 24.68
N LYS A 74 -13.74 -5.50 23.67
CA LYS A 74 -14.36 -6.58 22.89
C LYS A 74 -13.35 -7.47 22.16
N LEU A 75 -12.25 -6.90 21.66
CA LEU A 75 -11.20 -7.66 21.00
C LEU A 75 -10.44 -8.54 22.00
N LEU A 76 -10.08 -7.99 23.16
CA LEU A 76 -9.40 -8.75 24.23
C LEU A 76 -10.29 -9.87 24.79
N GLU A 77 -11.57 -9.59 25.02
CA GLU A 77 -12.57 -10.59 25.45
C GLU A 77 -12.80 -11.69 24.40
N SER A 78 -12.38 -11.47 23.15
CA SER A 78 -12.52 -12.47 22.07
C SER A 78 -11.34 -13.44 21.96
N VAL A 79 -10.25 -13.22 22.69
CA VAL A 79 -9.10 -14.13 22.71
C VAL A 79 -9.50 -15.44 23.38
N LEU A 80 -9.33 -16.54 22.64
CA LEU A 80 -9.59 -17.90 23.12
C LEU A 80 -8.32 -18.58 23.62
N TYR A 81 -7.18 -18.21 23.05
CA TYR A 81 -5.87 -18.78 23.36
C TYR A 81 -4.75 -17.81 22.96
N GLU A 82 -3.66 -17.78 23.72
CA GLU A 82 -2.48 -16.98 23.46
C GLU A 82 -1.24 -17.67 24.06
N ASP A 83 -0.18 -17.78 23.26
CA ASP A 83 1.16 -18.20 23.67
C ASP A 83 2.24 -17.31 22.99
N GLU A 84 3.51 -17.68 23.09
CA GLU A 84 4.63 -16.92 22.54
C GLU A 84 4.61 -16.82 21.00
N ASP A 85 3.93 -17.74 20.31
CA ASP A 85 3.95 -17.89 18.86
C ASP A 85 2.59 -17.63 18.20
N LEU A 86 1.48 -17.81 18.93
CA LEU A 86 0.13 -17.88 18.38
C LEU A 86 -0.89 -17.19 19.29
N ILE A 87 -1.79 -16.43 18.63
CA ILE A 87 -3.03 -15.94 19.24
C ILE A 87 -4.22 -16.51 18.46
N LEU A 88 -5.15 -17.14 19.18
CA LEU A 88 -6.42 -17.63 18.64
C LEU A 88 -7.56 -16.75 19.16
N LEU A 89 -8.38 -16.22 18.25
CA LEU A 89 -9.44 -15.27 18.59
C LEU A 89 -10.77 -15.64 17.93
N ASN A 90 -11.86 -15.53 18.69
CA ASN A 90 -13.22 -15.63 18.19
C ASN A 90 -13.64 -14.29 17.58
N LYS A 91 -13.25 -14.06 16.33
CA LYS A 91 -13.40 -12.76 15.67
C LYS A 91 -14.85 -12.24 15.77
N PRO A 92 -15.07 -11.06 16.41
CA PRO A 92 -16.41 -10.48 16.52
C PRO A 92 -17.09 -10.31 15.15
N ALA A 93 -18.40 -10.51 15.12
CA ALA A 93 -19.20 -10.24 13.93
C ALA A 93 -19.12 -8.73 13.58
N GLY A 94 -19.02 -8.43 12.29
CA GLY A 94 -18.88 -7.06 11.80
C GLY A 94 -17.47 -6.46 11.88
N LEU A 95 -16.49 -7.16 12.48
CA LEU A 95 -15.08 -6.76 12.41
C LEU A 95 -14.43 -7.37 11.16
N ALA A 96 -13.87 -6.51 10.30
CA ALA A 96 -13.10 -6.94 9.13
C ALA A 96 -11.74 -7.52 9.54
N VAL A 97 -11.22 -8.50 8.80
CA VAL A 97 -9.90 -9.10 9.06
C VAL A 97 -8.79 -8.15 8.63
N GLN A 98 -8.88 -7.64 7.40
CA GLN A 98 -7.89 -6.73 6.80
C GLN A 98 -8.51 -5.37 6.50
N GLY A 99 -7.69 -4.32 6.58
CA GLY A 99 -8.02 -3.00 6.06
C GLY A 99 -8.25 -2.97 4.55
N GLY A 100 -8.88 -1.90 4.09
CA GLY A 100 -9.23 -1.68 2.70
C GLY A 100 -9.88 -0.33 2.49
N THR A 101 -10.09 0.06 1.23
CA THR A 101 -10.76 1.33 0.92
C THR A 101 -12.17 1.35 1.53
N GLY A 102 -12.42 2.32 2.43
CA GLY A 102 -13.70 2.46 3.13
C GLY A 102 -13.83 1.65 4.42
N VAL A 103 -12.86 0.78 4.76
CA VAL A 103 -12.87 0.00 6.02
C VAL A 103 -12.19 0.81 7.12
N ARG A 104 -12.98 1.26 8.09
CA ARG A 104 -12.50 2.14 9.18
C ARG A 104 -12.04 1.39 10.43
N ALA A 105 -12.50 0.16 10.63
CA ALA A 105 -12.14 -0.70 11.76
C ALA A 105 -11.87 -2.11 11.23
N HIS A 106 -10.72 -2.67 11.57
CA HIS A 106 -10.24 -3.96 11.07
C HIS A 106 -9.18 -4.54 12.01
N LEU A 107 -9.10 -5.86 12.08
CA LEU A 107 -8.24 -6.61 13.01
C LEU A 107 -6.75 -6.31 12.81
N ASP A 108 -6.25 -6.33 11.56
CA ASP A 108 -4.84 -6.04 11.22
C ASP A 108 -4.36 -4.66 11.71
N GLY A 109 -5.25 -3.67 11.74
CA GLY A 109 -4.99 -2.31 12.20
C GLY A 109 -5.06 -2.17 13.72
N MET A 110 -5.66 -3.15 14.38
CA MET A 110 -5.79 -3.27 15.84
C MET A 110 -4.76 -4.25 16.44
N LEU A 111 -3.87 -4.87 15.65
CA LEU A 111 -2.91 -5.87 16.17
C LEU A 111 -2.02 -5.32 17.29
N HIS A 112 -1.71 -4.03 17.28
CA HIS A 112 -0.97 -3.36 18.34
C HIS A 112 -1.66 -3.41 19.72
N VAL A 113 -2.96 -3.73 19.77
CA VAL A 113 -3.73 -3.94 21.01
C VAL A 113 -3.43 -5.31 21.62
N LEU A 114 -3.09 -6.30 20.79
CA LEU A 114 -2.79 -7.67 21.18
C LEU A 114 -1.31 -7.88 21.51
N ALA A 115 -0.41 -7.12 20.88
CA ALA A 115 1.04 -7.22 21.06
C ALA A 115 1.57 -6.57 22.36
N ALA A 116 0.92 -6.80 23.50
CA ALA A 116 1.31 -6.24 24.80
C ALA A 116 2.55 -6.91 25.40
#